data_AF-A0A2X1N9C9-F1
#
_entry.id   AF-A0A2X1N9C9-F1
#
_cell.length_a   1.000
_cell.length_b   1.000
_cell.length_c   1.000
_cell.angle_alpha   90.00
_cell.angle_beta   90.00
_cell.angle_gamma   90.00
#
_symmetry.space_group_name_H-M   'P 1'
#
loop_
_entity.id
_entity.type
_entity.pdbx_description
1 polymer ?
#
loop_
_entity_poly.entity_id
_entity_poly.type
_entity_poly.pdbx_seq_one_letter_code
_entity_poly.pdbx_strand_id
1 'polypeptide(L)' 'MNSTHHYEQLIEIFNSCFADDFNTRLIKGDDEPIYLPADAEVPYNRIVFAHGFYASAIHEISHWCIAGESAP' A
#
# COMPACT_ATOMS: atom_id res chain seq x y z
N MET A 1 -23.83 -13.24 -1.52
CA MET A 1 -22.78 -12.84 -2.49
C MET A 1 -21.46 -13.37 -1.95
N ASN A 2 -20.76 -14.22 -2.71
CA ASN A 2 -19.47 -14.76 -2.29
C ASN A 2 -18.41 -13.74 -2.75
N SER A 3 -18.03 -12.83 -1.86
CA SER A 3 -17.01 -11.83 -2.19
C SER A 3 -15.67 -12.54 -2.35
N THR A 4 -15.12 -12.53 -3.55
CA THR A 4 -13.74 -12.99 -3.78
C THR A 4 -12.80 -11.90 -3.27
N HIS A 5 -11.82 -12.30 -2.46
CA HIS A 5 -10.85 -11.39 -1.84
C HIS A 5 -9.54 -11.43 -2.63
N HIS A 6 -9.35 -10.41 -3.45
CA HIS A 6 -8.18 -10.23 -4.32
C HIS A 6 -7.41 -8.99 -3.86
N TYR A 7 -6.09 -9.08 -3.78
CA TYR A 7 -5.27 -7.97 -3.26
C TYR A 7 -5.37 -6.73 -4.17
N GLU A 8 -5.69 -6.92 -5.45
CA GLU A 8 -5.94 -5.85 -6.40
C GLU A 8 -7.07 -4.92 -5.92
N GLN A 9 -8.09 -5.46 -5.25
CA GLN A 9 -9.17 -4.66 -4.66
C GLN A 9 -8.64 -3.75 -3.56
N LEU A 10 -7.69 -4.23 -2.75
CA LEU A 10 -7.06 -3.40 -1.72
C LEU A 10 -6.22 -2.29 -2.32
N ILE A 11 -5.56 -2.53 -3.45
CA ILE A 11 -4.80 -1.49 -4.16
C ILE A 11 -5.76 -0.38 -4.61
N GLU A 12 -6.88 -0.73 -5.24
CA GLU A 12 -7.87 0.26 -5.70
C GLU A 12 -8.50 1.04 -4.55
N ILE A 13 -8.91 0.34 -3.48
CA ILE A 13 -9.53 0.96 -2.30
C ILE A 13 -8.52 1.87 -1.60
N PHE A 14 -7.30 1.40 -1.36
CA PHE A 14 -6.26 2.17 -0.68
C PHE A 14 -5.90 3.42 -1.47
N ASN A 15 -5.65 3.29 -2.78
CA ASN A 15 -5.32 4.43 -3.63
C ASN A 15 -6.46 5.44 -3.69
N SER A 16 -7.72 4.98 -3.72
CA SER A 16 -8.88 5.88 -3.70
C SER A 16 -9.01 6.66 -2.39
N CYS A 17 -8.54 6.11 -1.27
CA CYS A 17 -8.58 6.78 0.03
C CYS A 17 -7.38 7.68 0.30
N PHE A 18 -6.19 7.35 -0.19
CA PHE A 18 -4.94 7.96 0.28
C PHE A 18 -4.03 8.51 -0.82
N ALA A 19 -4.28 8.23 -2.10
CA ALA A 19 -3.40 8.72 -3.15
C ALA A 19 -3.47 10.24 -3.32
N ASP A 20 -4.62 10.85 -3.10
CA ASP A 20 -4.79 12.30 -3.27
C ASP A 20 -4.42 13.06 -1.99
N ASP A 21 -4.92 12.62 -0.83
CA ASP A 21 -4.73 13.32 0.45
C ASP A 21 -3.33 13.09 1.06
N PHE A 22 -2.73 11.91 0.86
CA PHE A 22 -1.46 11.51 1.48
C PHE A 22 -0.36 11.20 0.47
N ASN A 23 -0.61 11.42 -0.83
CA ASN A 23 0.31 11.09 -1.92
C ASN A 23 0.88 9.66 -1.82
N THR A 24 0.10 8.70 -1.32
CA THR A 24 0.58 7.35 -1.00
C THR A 24 -0.23 6.30 -1.73
N ARG A 25 0.47 5.34 -2.33
CA ARG A 25 -0.13 4.24 -3.10
C ARG A 25 0.33 2.88 -2.61
N LEU A 26 -0.56 1.90 -2.72
CA LEU A 26 -0.25 0.50 -2.41
C LEU A 26 0.24 -0.22 -3.67
N ILE A 27 1.37 -0.90 -3.57
CA ILE A 27 2.05 -1.58 -4.68
C ILE A 27 2.29 -3.04 -4.31
N LYS A 28 2.02 -3.95 -5.24
CA LYS A 28 2.38 -5.35 -5.09
C LYS A 28 3.89 -5.51 -5.34
N GLY A 29 4.61 -5.99 -4.34
CA GLY A 29 6.00 -6.41 -4.46
C GLY A 29 6.15 -7.90 -4.65
N ASP A 30 7.40 -8.34 -4.68
CA ASP A 30 7.78 -9.74 -4.80
C ASP A 30 7.98 -10.36 -3.41
N ASP A 31 9.10 -10.04 -2.73
CA ASP A 31 9.52 -10.79 -1.54
C ASP A 31 9.54 -10.01 -0.21
N GLU A 32 9.82 -8.71 -0.21
CA GLU A 32 9.96 -7.93 1.04
C GLU A 32 9.00 -6.73 1.08
N PRO A 33 8.39 -6.45 2.25
CA PRO A 33 7.63 -5.23 2.44
C PRO A 33 8.59 -4.04 2.53
N ILE A 34 8.29 -2.96 1.80
CA ILE A 34 9.12 -1.76 1.78
C ILE A 34 8.28 -0.49 1.61
N TYR A 35 8.65 0.55 2.36
CA TYR A 35 8.16 1.90 2.13
C TYR A 35 9.17 2.67 1.28
N LEU A 36 8.74 3.17 0.12
CA LEU A 36 9.55 4.01 -0.75
C LEU A 36 8.91 5.40 -0.84
N PRO A 37 9.57 6.47 -0.38
CA PRO A 37 9.03 7.82 -0.50
C PRO A 37 8.92 8.23 -1.97
N ALA A 38 8.17 9.30 -2.21
CA ALA A 38 8.15 9.97 -3.50
C ALA A 38 9.56 10.47 -3.85
N ASP A 39 9.94 10.29 -5.11
CA ASP A 39 11.22 10.72 -5.66
C ASP A 39 11.02 11.38 -7.05
N ALA A 40 12.14 11.71 -7.72
CA ALA A 40 12.10 12.38 -9.02
C ALA A 40 11.57 11.49 -10.16
N GLU A 41 11.65 10.17 -10.02
CA GLU A 41 11.15 9.20 -11.02
C GLU A 41 9.69 8.83 -10.73
N VAL A 42 9.32 8.72 -9.46
CA VAL A 42 7.99 8.35 -9.01
C VAL A 42 7.47 9.38 -7.97
N PRO A 43 6.57 10.28 -8.37
CA PRO A 43 6.16 11.42 -7.55
C PRO A 43 5.12 11.07 -6.46
N TYR A 44 5.10 9.82 -5.98
CA TYR A 44 4.21 9.35 -4.91
C TYR A 44 4.91 8.33 -4.01
N ASN A 45 4.53 8.33 -2.73
CA ASN A 45 4.98 7.34 -1.77
C ASN A 45 4.38 5.98 -2.11
N ARG A 46 5.13 4.91 -1.88
CA ARG A 46 4.76 3.54 -2.22
C ARG A 46 4.89 2.67 -0.98
N ILE A 47 3.79 2.03 -0.62
CA ILE A 47 3.78 0.93 0.34
C ILE A 47 3.80 -0.35 -0.48
N VAL A 48 4.91 -1.06 -0.43
CA VAL A 48 5.08 -2.31 -1.16
C VAL A 48 4.81 -3.47 -0.20
N PHE A 49 3.88 -4.38 -0.56
CA PHE A 49 3.58 -5.58 0.23
C PHE A 49 4.06 -6.85 -0.49
N ALA A 50 4.39 -7.90 0.27
CA ALA A 50 5.00 -9.12 -0.24
C ALA A 50 3.98 -10.15 -0.79
N HIS A 51 4.47 -10.99 -1.71
CA HIS A 51 3.86 -12.23 -2.20
C HIS A 51 2.44 -12.14 -2.81
N GLY A 52 1.92 -10.95 -3.10
CA GLY A 52 0.61 -10.82 -3.74
C GLY A 52 -0.53 -11.41 -2.92
N PHE A 53 -0.42 -11.38 -1.58
CA PHE A 53 -1.45 -11.91 -0.70
C PHE A 53 -2.30 -10.80 -0.09
N TYR A 54 -3.62 -11.02 -0.08
CA TYR A 54 -4.58 -10.09 0.53
C TYR A 54 -4.23 -9.79 1.99
N ALA A 55 -3.84 -10.83 2.76
CA ALA A 55 -3.44 -10.67 4.15
C ALA A 55 -2.14 -9.88 4.31
N SER A 56 -1.18 -10.02 3.39
CA SER A 56 0.06 -9.22 3.42
C SER A 56 -0.23 -7.76 3.14
N ALA A 57 -1.06 -7.45 2.13
CA ALA A 57 -1.50 -6.10 1.86
C ALA A 57 -2.19 -5.45 3.08
N ILE A 58 -3.10 -6.16 3.76
CA ILE A 58 -3.74 -5.65 4.99
C ILE A 58 -2.72 -5.40 6.09
N HIS A 59 -1.74 -6.28 6.27
CA HIS A 59 -0.70 -6.14 7.29
C HIS A 59 0.09 -4.84 7.09
N GLU A 60 0.53 -4.58 5.86
CA GLU A 60 1.31 -3.38 5.54
C GLU A 60 0.48 -2.09 5.60
N ILE A 61 -0.78 -2.11 5.14
CA ILE A 61 -1.70 -0.98 5.31
C ILE A 61 -1.87 -0.66 6.80
N SER A 62 -2.01 -1.69 7.64
CA SER A 62 -2.17 -1.52 9.09
C SER A 62 -0.92 -0.92 9.72
N HIS A 63 0.28 -1.40 9.34
CA HIS A 63 1.54 -0.84 9.80
C HIS A 63 1.68 0.63 9.41
N TRP A 64 1.37 0.98 8.15
CA TRP A 64 1.41 2.36 7.70
C TRP A 64 0.44 3.27 8.46
N CYS A 65 -0.81 2.81 8.66
CA CYS A 65 -1.80 3.57 9.45
C CYS A 65 -1.36 3.83 10.89
N ILE A 66 -0.64 2.88 11.51
CA ILE A 66 -0.14 3.02 12.89
C ILE A 66 1.14 3.84 12.95
N ALA A 67 2.04 3.69 11.98
CA ALA A 67 3.27 4.46 11.88
C ALA A 67 3.01 5.95 11.64
N GLY A 68 1.89 6.29 10.97
CA GLY A 68 1.44 7.66 10.75
C GLY A 68 2.48 8.55 10.04
N GLU A 69 2.31 9.88 10.15
CA GLU A 69 3.25 10.93 9.66
C GLU A 69 4.68 10.83 10.21
N SER A 70 4.98 9.82 11.05
CA SER A 70 6.33 9.59 11.58
C SER A 70 7.18 8.66 10.70
N ALA A 71 6.66 8.19 9.56
CA ALA A 71 7.48 7.50 8.57
C ALA A 71 8.47 8.52 7.96
N PRO A 72 9.79 8.36 8.18
CA PRO A 72 10.82 9.33 7.81
C PRO A 72 11.00 9.48 6.30
#